data_AF-A0A024VNE9-F1
#
_entry.id   AF-A0A024VNE9-F1
#
_cell.length_a   1.000
_cell.length_b   1.000
_cell.length_c   1.000
_cell.angle_alpha   90.00
_cell.angle_beta   90.00
_cell.angle_gamma   90.00
#
_symmetry.space_group_name_H-M   'P 1'
#
loop_
_entity.id
_entity.type
_entity.pdbx_description
1 polymer ?
#
loop_
_entity_poly.entity_id
_entity_poly.type
_entity_poly.pdbx_seq_one_letter_code
_entity_poly.pdbx_strand_id
1 'polypeptide(L)'
;MDELNKEEIVDNINNEQAKTRKGHLILKKREGVYEESSKYCLFIGSNKRSLILKNFMYDIYSIYKPLTCYMPKAHSNLSNIIDKIDKLVDICVHNNCSFFFSVFSTKKKPSRFIIGRLYNNKILDYYVFSLISYIPLKLFPLSKEILYDTKPIVLIQGSYFEQNETNRYCLPEE
;
A
#
# COMPACT_ATOMS: atom_id res chain seq x y z
N MET A 1 -8.00 41.97 22.63
CA MET A 1 -8.15 40.59 23.15
C MET A 1 -8.69 39.86 21.96
N ASP A 2 -7.75 39.47 21.10
CA ASP A 2 -7.99 39.37 19.68
C ASP A 2 -8.49 37.96 19.39
N GLU A 3 -9.72 37.88 18.89
CA GLU A 3 -10.32 36.63 18.43
C GLU A 3 -9.52 36.14 17.23
N LEU A 4 -8.57 35.24 17.49
CA LEU A 4 -7.88 34.48 16.45
C LEU A 4 -8.92 33.86 15.52
N ASN A 5 -8.79 34.16 14.23
CA ASN A 5 -9.74 33.75 13.20
C ASN A 5 -9.83 32.22 13.20
N LYS A 6 -11.03 31.66 13.05
CA LYS A 6 -11.23 30.19 13.07
C LYS A 6 -10.37 29.48 12.02
N GLU A 7 -10.06 30.16 10.92
CA GLU A 7 -9.15 29.69 9.87
C GLU A 7 -7.69 29.62 10.37
N GLU A 8 -7.20 30.63 11.10
CA GLU A 8 -5.86 30.60 11.72
C GLU A 8 -5.76 29.51 12.79
N ILE A 9 -6.85 29.23 13.52
CA ILE A 9 -6.90 28.14 14.50
C ILE A 9 -6.81 26.79 13.79
N VAL A 10 -7.52 26.61 12.66
CA VAL A 10 -7.48 25.38 11.86
C VAL A 10 -6.09 25.20 11.21
N ASP A 11 -5.48 26.27 10.71
CA ASP A 11 -4.13 26.23 10.15
C ASP A 11 -3.05 25.97 11.21
N ASN A 12 -3.23 26.47 12.43
CA ASN A 12 -2.35 26.16 13.56
C ASN A 12 -2.53 24.74 14.11
N ILE A 13 -3.72 24.14 13.97
CA ILE A 13 -3.97 22.73 14.30
C ILE A 13 -3.37 21.80 13.23
N ASN A 14 -3.41 22.21 11.96
CA ASN A 14 -2.83 21.46 10.84
C ASN A 14 -1.29 21.52 10.82
N ASN A 15 -0.70 22.56 11.41
CA ASN A 15 0.73 22.63 11.71
C ASN A 15 1.01 21.94 13.06
N GLU A 16 0.96 20.60 13.10
CA GLU A 16 1.50 19.85 14.24
C GLU A 16 3.02 20.06 14.34
N GLN A 17 3.43 21.19 14.93
CA GLN A 17 4.84 21.39 15.27
C GLN A 17 5.23 20.30 16.26
N ALA A 18 6.10 19.40 15.80
CA ALA A 18 6.58 18.33 16.65
C ALA A 18 7.22 18.88 17.92
N LYS A 19 6.72 18.43 19.07
CA LYS A 19 7.21 18.84 20.40
C LYS A 19 8.66 18.47 20.67
N THR A 20 9.23 17.54 19.91
CA THR A 20 10.61 17.05 20.08
C THR A 20 11.39 17.21 18.79
N ARG A 21 12.72 17.44 18.91
CA ARG A 21 13.64 17.47 17.77
C ARG A 21 13.52 16.22 16.89
N LYS A 22 13.38 15.03 17.51
CA LYS A 22 13.21 13.77 16.79
C LYS A 22 11.91 13.76 15.97
N GLY A 23 10.80 14.21 16.56
CA GLY A 23 9.53 14.32 15.83
C GLY A 23 9.63 15.30 14.67
N HIS A 24 10.30 16.45 14.86
CA HIS A 24 10.47 17.44 13.81
C HIS A 24 11.25 16.88 12.61
N LEU A 25 12.33 16.13 12.87
CA LEU A 25 13.09 15.45 11.81
C LEU A 25 12.26 14.40 11.06
N ILE A 26 11.35 13.70 11.76
CA ILE A 26 10.45 12.72 11.13
C ILE A 26 9.44 13.44 10.23
N LEU A 27 8.80 14.50 10.71
CA LEU A 27 7.83 15.28 9.92
C LEU A 27 8.50 15.90 8.71
N LYS A 28 9.66 16.52 8.87
CA LYS A 28 10.45 17.09 7.77
C LYS A 28 10.82 16.06 6.70
N LYS A 29 11.10 14.81 7.10
CA LYS A 29 11.37 13.72 6.13
C LYS A 29 10.10 13.27 5.37
N ARG A 30 8.92 13.54 5.90
CA ARG A 30 7.62 13.20 5.28
C ARG A 30 7.08 14.33 4.39
N GLU A 31 7.67 15.52 4.45
CA GLU A 31 7.32 16.63 3.56
C GLU A 31 7.65 16.28 2.10
N GLY A 32 6.92 16.90 1.17
CA GLY A 32 7.17 16.76 -0.25
C GLY A 32 8.55 17.32 -0.61
N VAL A 33 9.31 16.55 -1.38
CA VAL A 33 10.64 16.92 -1.87
C VAL A 33 10.67 16.85 -3.39
N TYR A 34 11.55 17.64 -4.01
CA TYR A 34 11.72 17.62 -5.46
C TYR A 34 12.23 16.26 -5.97
N GLU A 35 13.19 15.65 -5.27
CA GLU A 35 13.70 14.31 -5.56
C GLU A 35 13.07 13.29 -4.60
N GLU A 36 12.08 12.54 -5.08
CA GLU A 36 11.41 11.52 -4.27
C GLU A 36 12.32 10.31 -3.96
N SER A 37 12.26 9.85 -2.72
CA SER A 37 12.86 8.58 -2.31
C SER A 37 11.98 7.37 -2.69
N SER A 38 12.56 6.17 -2.65
CA SER A 38 11.81 4.94 -2.95
C SER A 38 10.58 4.75 -2.05
N LYS A 39 9.46 4.36 -2.68
CA LYS A 39 8.15 4.28 -2.02
C LYS A 39 7.97 2.97 -1.25
N TYR A 40 7.57 3.10 0.02
CA TYR A 40 7.26 1.97 0.87
C TYR A 40 5.86 1.42 0.60
N CYS A 41 5.72 0.10 0.69
CA CYS A 41 4.45 -0.60 0.56
C CYS A 41 3.99 -1.21 1.89
N LEU A 42 2.76 -0.91 2.28
CA LEU A 42 2.09 -1.53 3.42
C LEU A 42 1.48 -2.87 3.01
N PHE A 43 1.92 -3.96 3.62
CA PHE A 43 1.36 -5.30 3.47
C PHE A 43 0.49 -5.65 4.69
N ILE A 44 -0.83 -5.62 4.54
CA ILE A 44 -1.75 -5.72 5.68
C ILE A 44 -2.86 -6.77 5.48
N GLY A 45 -3.12 -7.57 6.51
CA GLY A 45 -4.29 -8.44 6.55
C GLY A 45 -5.54 -7.70 7.01
N SER A 46 -6.58 -7.61 6.19
CA SER A 46 -7.79 -6.85 6.56
C SER A 46 -8.84 -7.69 7.28
N ASN A 47 -9.02 -8.96 6.90
CA ASN A 47 -10.02 -9.85 7.52
C ASN A 47 -9.55 -11.32 7.61
N LYS A 48 -10.47 -12.23 7.97
CA LYS A 48 -10.22 -13.67 7.98
C LYS A 48 -9.95 -14.16 6.55
N ARG A 49 -8.81 -14.82 6.38
CA ARG A 49 -8.28 -15.26 5.08
C ARG A 49 -7.67 -16.64 5.16
N SER A 50 -7.68 -17.35 4.03
CA SER A 50 -7.09 -18.68 3.89
C SER A 50 -5.57 -18.65 4.10
N LEU A 51 -4.99 -19.81 4.41
CA LEU A 51 -3.53 -19.96 4.49
C LEU A 51 -2.86 -19.63 3.14
N ILE A 52 -3.52 -19.98 2.03
CA ILE A 52 -3.10 -19.64 0.67
C ILE A 52 -2.90 -18.14 0.51
N LEU A 53 -3.88 -17.31 0.88
CA LEU A 53 -3.75 -15.85 0.80
C LEU A 53 -2.67 -15.29 1.74
N LYS A 54 -2.47 -15.90 2.91
CA LYS A 54 -1.40 -15.49 3.83
C LYS A 54 -0.03 -15.73 3.22
N ASN A 55 0.18 -16.91 2.64
CA ASN A 55 1.43 -17.27 1.98
C ASN A 55 1.66 -16.42 0.73
N PHE A 56 0.64 -16.21 -0.09
CA PHE A 56 0.70 -15.32 -1.25
C PHE A 56 1.15 -13.91 -0.86
N MET A 57 0.53 -13.31 0.16
CA MET A 57 0.95 -11.99 0.66
C MET A 57 2.39 -11.99 1.16
N TYR A 58 2.83 -13.06 1.82
CA TYR A 58 4.20 -13.18 2.33
C TYR A 58 5.23 -13.28 1.20
N ASP A 59 4.91 -14.00 0.12
CA ASP A 59 5.79 -14.12 -1.04
C ASP A 59 5.94 -12.77 -1.76
N ILE A 60 4.84 -12.04 -2.00
CA ILE A 60 4.89 -10.70 -2.60
C ILE A 60 5.65 -9.72 -1.68
N TYR A 61 5.41 -9.77 -0.37
CA TYR A 61 6.16 -9.00 0.62
C TYR A 61 7.67 -9.29 0.55
N SER A 62 8.05 -10.57 0.44
CA SER A 62 9.46 -10.98 0.39
C SER A 62 10.16 -10.48 -0.87
N ILE A 63 9.45 -10.46 -2.01
CA ILE A 63 9.95 -9.89 -3.27
C ILE A 63 10.13 -8.37 -3.16
N TYR A 64 9.25 -7.66 -2.43
CA TYR A 64 9.29 -6.20 -2.32
C TYR A 64 10.29 -5.66 -1.28
N LYS A 65 10.95 -6.52 -0.50
CA LYS A 65 11.95 -6.09 0.49
C LYS A 65 13.11 -5.32 -0.18
N PRO A 66 13.61 -4.25 0.46
CA PRO A 66 13.38 -3.86 1.86
C PRO A 66 12.28 -2.81 2.07
N LEU A 67 11.62 -2.32 1.01
CA LEU A 67 10.74 -1.14 1.04
C LEU A 67 9.33 -1.47 1.57
N THR A 68 9.24 -2.12 2.71
CA THR A 68 8.02 -2.78 3.18
C THR A 68 7.65 -2.39 4.60
N CYS A 69 6.35 -2.29 4.88
CA CYS A 69 5.79 -2.37 6.23
C CYS A 69 4.87 -3.60 6.31
N TYR A 70 5.13 -4.54 7.22
CA TYR A 70 4.43 -5.83 7.25
C TYR A 70 3.53 -6.00 8.48
N MET A 71 2.22 -6.02 8.27
CA MET A 71 1.17 -6.15 9.28
C MET A 71 0.27 -7.37 8.99
N PRO A 72 0.77 -8.61 9.21
CA PRO A 72 0.08 -9.83 8.79
C PRO A 72 -1.15 -10.21 9.62
N LYS A 73 -1.24 -9.70 10.86
CA LYS A 73 -2.39 -9.95 11.72
C LYS A 73 -3.63 -9.26 11.14
N ALA A 74 -4.78 -9.92 11.24
CA ALA A 74 -6.02 -9.34 10.76
C ALA A 74 -6.35 -8.07 11.57
N HIS A 75 -6.51 -6.95 10.87
CA HIS A 75 -6.82 -5.67 11.48
C HIS A 75 -8.33 -5.54 11.66
N SER A 76 -8.83 -5.56 12.90
CA SER A 76 -10.27 -5.56 13.21
C SER A 76 -11.04 -4.44 12.52
N ASN A 77 -10.40 -3.26 12.41
CA ASN A 77 -11.00 -2.08 11.77
C ASN A 77 -11.15 -2.19 10.25
N LEU A 78 -10.53 -3.17 9.58
CA LEU A 78 -10.52 -3.32 8.11
C LEU A 78 -11.38 -4.51 7.62
N SER A 79 -12.32 -5.00 8.43
CA SER A 79 -13.15 -6.18 8.11
C SER A 79 -13.79 -6.18 6.70
N ASN A 80 -14.21 -5.00 6.21
CA ASN A 80 -14.54 -4.74 4.81
C ASN A 80 -13.63 -3.61 4.31
N ILE A 81 -12.58 -3.96 3.59
CA ILE A 81 -11.53 -3.00 3.19
C ILE A 81 -12.00 -1.99 2.15
N ILE A 82 -12.94 -2.36 1.28
CA ILE A 82 -13.42 -1.50 0.20
C ILE A 82 -14.20 -0.31 0.81
N ASP A 83 -15.15 -0.59 1.68
CA ASP A 83 -15.94 0.43 2.38
C ASP A 83 -15.12 1.25 3.40
N LYS A 84 -13.93 0.76 3.77
CA LYS A 84 -13.07 1.34 4.81
C LYS A 84 -11.71 1.73 4.29
N ILE A 85 -11.65 2.14 3.02
CA ILE A 85 -10.40 2.52 2.37
C ILE A 85 -9.73 3.70 3.09
N ASP A 86 -10.49 4.65 3.63
CA ASP A 86 -9.95 5.79 4.38
C ASP A 86 -9.14 5.34 5.60
N LYS A 87 -9.61 4.31 6.32
CA LYS A 87 -8.87 3.74 7.46
C LYS A 87 -7.57 3.06 7.02
N LEU A 88 -7.54 2.51 5.80
CA LEU A 88 -6.32 1.97 5.22
C LEU A 88 -5.34 3.10 4.87
N VAL A 89 -5.85 4.21 4.33
CA VAL A 89 -5.07 5.42 4.04
C VAL A 89 -4.44 5.95 5.34
N ASP A 90 -5.19 6.08 6.42
CA ASP A 90 -4.67 6.52 7.72
C ASP A 90 -3.48 5.65 8.18
N ILE A 91 -3.60 4.32 8.04
CA ILE A 91 -2.55 3.38 8.40
C ILE A 91 -1.33 3.56 7.47
N CYS A 92 -1.54 3.78 6.17
CA CYS A 92 -0.46 4.04 5.22
C CYS A 92 0.29 5.33 5.57
N VAL A 93 -0.43 6.43 5.80
CA VAL A 93 0.13 7.74 6.18
C VAL A 93 0.90 7.63 7.50
N HIS A 94 0.31 6.97 8.51
CA HIS A 94 0.97 6.74 9.78
C HIS A 94 2.31 6.01 9.62
N ASN A 95 2.35 4.99 8.75
CA ASN A 95 3.53 4.18 8.46
C ASN A 95 4.40 4.72 7.31
N ASN A 96 4.15 5.92 6.80
CA ASN A 96 4.87 6.52 5.66
C ASN A 96 4.95 5.59 4.42
N CYS A 97 3.84 4.93 4.10
CA CYS A 97 3.71 4.04 2.95
C CYS A 97 2.88 4.73 1.87
N SER A 98 3.41 4.84 0.65
CA SER A 98 2.69 5.37 -0.50
C SER A 98 1.92 4.29 -1.26
N PHE A 99 2.28 3.02 -1.07
CA PHE A 99 1.58 1.88 -1.64
C PHE A 99 0.98 1.01 -0.56
N PHE A 100 -0.07 0.27 -0.92
CA PHE A 100 -0.63 -0.76 -0.06
C PHE A 100 -0.96 -2.02 -0.85
N PHE A 101 -0.85 -3.13 -0.15
CA PHE A 101 -1.22 -4.46 -0.58
C PHE A 101 -1.98 -5.11 0.57
N SER A 102 -3.24 -5.47 0.32
CA SER A 102 -4.04 -6.18 1.33
C SER A 102 -4.76 -7.35 0.72
N VAL A 103 -4.82 -8.45 1.46
CA VAL A 103 -5.57 -9.63 1.04
C VAL A 103 -6.75 -9.87 1.99
N PHE A 104 -7.84 -10.34 1.41
CA PHE A 104 -9.11 -10.48 2.09
C PHE A 104 -9.97 -11.55 1.45
N SER A 105 -10.91 -12.10 2.21
CA SER A 105 -11.83 -13.12 1.71
C SER A 105 -13.22 -12.88 2.27
N THR A 106 -14.24 -13.02 1.44
CA THR A 106 -15.64 -13.00 1.87
C THR A 106 -16.32 -14.30 1.44
N LYS A 107 -17.47 -14.63 2.04
CA LYS A 107 -18.24 -15.80 1.60
C LYS A 107 -18.67 -15.70 0.13
N LYS A 108 -19.06 -14.50 -0.31
CA LYS A 108 -19.52 -14.24 -1.70
C LYS A 108 -18.36 -14.17 -2.70
N LYS A 109 -17.22 -13.60 -2.30
CA LYS A 109 -16.04 -13.41 -3.14
C LYS A 109 -14.80 -13.88 -2.37
N PRO A 110 -14.40 -15.16 -2.50
CA PRO A 110 -13.23 -15.70 -1.81
C PRO A 110 -11.93 -15.23 -2.47
N SER A 111 -10.82 -15.36 -1.74
CA SER A 111 -9.46 -15.24 -2.30
C SER A 111 -9.18 -13.93 -3.06
N ARG A 112 -9.43 -12.77 -2.45
CA ARG A 112 -9.18 -11.46 -3.09
C ARG A 112 -7.98 -10.75 -2.50
N PHE A 113 -7.47 -9.82 -3.29
CA PHE A 113 -6.50 -8.85 -2.82
C PHE A 113 -6.72 -7.51 -3.51
N ILE A 114 -6.26 -6.45 -2.85
CA ILE A 114 -6.30 -5.08 -3.33
C ILE A 114 -4.88 -4.54 -3.33
N ILE A 115 -4.52 -3.87 -4.41
CA ILE A 115 -3.29 -3.10 -4.54
C ILE A 115 -3.69 -1.68 -4.86
N GLY A 116 -3.06 -0.70 -4.24
CA GLY A 116 -3.32 0.69 -4.57
C GLY A 116 -2.20 1.61 -4.15
N ARG A 117 -2.36 2.87 -4.56
CA ARG A 117 -1.34 3.90 -4.42
C ARG A 117 -1.96 5.18 -3.90
N LEU A 118 -1.17 5.89 -3.12
CA LEU A 118 -1.51 7.18 -2.57
C LEU A 118 -0.75 8.29 -3.29
N TYR A 119 -1.43 9.42 -3.46
CA TYR A 119 -0.83 10.68 -3.84
C TYR A 119 -1.26 11.74 -2.84
N ASN A 120 -0.31 12.47 -2.27
CA ASN A 120 -0.55 13.49 -1.25
C ASN A 120 -1.51 13.02 -0.13
N ASN A 121 -1.19 11.86 0.47
CA ASN A 121 -1.96 11.23 1.54
C ASN A 121 -3.43 10.90 1.21
N LYS A 122 -3.79 10.86 -0.07
CA LYS A 122 -5.11 10.47 -0.56
C LYS A 122 -4.98 9.32 -1.56
N ILE A 123 -6.05 8.56 -1.76
CA ILE A 123 -6.09 7.52 -2.79
C ILE A 123 -5.89 8.18 -4.15
N LEU A 124 -4.92 7.68 -4.91
CA LEU A 124 -4.79 7.98 -6.34
C LEU A 124 -5.60 6.96 -7.14
N ASP A 125 -5.28 5.68 -6.97
CA ASP A 125 -5.95 4.57 -7.61
C ASP A 125 -5.80 3.28 -6.78
N TYR A 126 -6.67 2.32 -7.04
CA TYR A 126 -6.52 0.95 -6.56
C TYR A 126 -7.26 -0.04 -7.44
N TYR A 127 -6.80 -1.28 -7.41
CA TYR A 127 -7.35 -2.38 -8.17
C TYR A 127 -7.62 -3.57 -7.25
N VAL A 128 -8.79 -4.20 -7.44
CA VAL A 128 -9.20 -5.37 -6.66
C VAL A 128 -9.19 -6.61 -7.54
N PHE A 129 -8.30 -7.54 -7.20
CA PHE A 129 -8.11 -8.78 -7.93
C PHE A 129 -8.71 -9.98 -7.19
N SER A 130 -8.96 -11.05 -7.95
CA SER A 130 -9.28 -12.37 -7.39
C SER A 130 -8.12 -13.31 -7.72
N LEU A 131 -7.60 -13.97 -6.70
CA LEU A 131 -6.54 -14.97 -6.83
C LEU A 131 -7.17 -16.29 -7.28
N ILE A 132 -6.92 -16.65 -8.54
CA ILE A 132 -7.46 -17.87 -9.17
C ILE A 132 -6.56 -19.07 -8.86
N SER A 133 -5.25 -18.91 -9.05
CA SER A 133 -4.23 -19.94 -8.82
C SER A 133 -2.96 -19.32 -8.25
N TYR A 134 -2.23 -20.09 -7.43
CA TYR A 134 -0.99 -19.67 -6.79
C TYR A 134 -0.10 -20.86 -6.47
N ILE A 135 1.16 -20.76 -6.89
CA ILE A 135 2.22 -21.70 -6.56
C ILE A 135 3.18 -20.97 -5.61
N PRO A 136 3.34 -21.43 -4.35
CA PRO A 136 4.24 -20.80 -3.40
C PRO A 136 5.69 -20.73 -3.87
N LEU A 137 6.35 -19.61 -3.59
CA LEU A 137 7.76 -19.36 -3.96
C LEU A 137 8.68 -20.46 -3.42
N LYS A 138 8.40 -20.98 -2.22
CA LYS A 138 9.17 -22.06 -1.58
C LYS A 138 9.15 -23.42 -2.31
N LEU A 139 8.26 -23.61 -3.29
CA LEU A 139 8.21 -24.85 -4.09
C LEU A 139 9.25 -24.84 -5.21
N PHE A 140 9.81 -23.69 -5.53
CA PHE A 140 10.88 -23.58 -6.53
C PHE A 140 12.24 -23.88 -5.87
N PRO A 141 13.04 -24.83 -6.38
CA PRO A 141 14.31 -25.23 -5.74
C PRO A 141 15.28 -24.07 -5.47
N LEU A 142 15.38 -23.13 -6.42
CA LEU A 142 16.29 -21.99 -6.36
C LEU A 142 15.72 -20.79 -5.58
N SER A 143 14.53 -20.91 -4.98
CA SER A 143 13.86 -19.78 -4.32
C SER A 143 14.67 -19.16 -3.17
N LYS A 144 15.55 -19.95 -2.56
CA LYS A 144 16.41 -19.53 -1.44
C LYS A 144 17.64 -18.74 -1.90
N GLU A 145 17.97 -18.79 -3.19
CA GLU A 145 19.14 -18.14 -3.77
C GLU A 145 18.85 -16.70 -4.24
N ILE A 146 17.57 -16.30 -4.22
CA ILE A 146 17.15 -14.96 -4.62
C ILE A 146 17.62 -13.96 -3.57
N LEU A 147 18.53 -13.08 -3.98
CA LEU A 147 19.00 -11.97 -3.16
C LEU A 147 17.89 -10.93 -2.99
N TYR A 148 17.70 -10.48 -1.74
CA TYR A 148 16.85 -9.33 -1.45
C TYR A 148 17.46 -8.04 -2.00
N ASP A 149 16.64 -7.01 -2.20
CA ASP A 149 17.08 -5.68 -2.65
C ASP A 149 17.75 -5.66 -4.03
N THR A 150 17.36 -6.60 -4.90
CA THR A 150 17.76 -6.60 -6.31
C THR A 150 16.72 -5.88 -7.15
N LYS A 151 17.15 -5.08 -8.13
CA LYS A 151 16.23 -4.40 -9.05
C LYS A 151 15.62 -5.44 -10.00
N PRO A 152 14.30 -5.67 -9.96
CA PRO A 152 13.68 -6.70 -10.79
C PRO A 152 13.65 -6.27 -12.25
N ILE A 153 13.73 -7.24 -13.16
CA ILE A 153 13.37 -7.06 -14.57
C ILE A 153 11.88 -7.35 -14.68
N VAL A 154 11.14 -6.41 -15.27
CA VAL A 154 9.71 -6.57 -15.53
C VAL A 154 9.52 -6.80 -17.02
N LEU A 155 8.99 -7.96 -17.36
CA LEU A 155 8.63 -8.32 -18.73
C LEU A 155 7.10 -8.30 -18.84
N ILE A 156 6.57 -7.35 -19.63
CA ILE A 156 5.14 -7.25 -19.91
C ILE A 156 4.92 -7.85 -21.30
N GLN A 157 4.08 -8.89 -21.37
CA GLN A 157 3.76 -9.58 -22.63
C GLN A 157 2.27 -9.44 -22.95
N GLY A 158 1.97 -9.19 -24.22
CA GLY A 158 0.61 -9.12 -24.75
C GLY A 158 0.29 -7.77 -25.39
N SER A 159 -0.31 -7.80 -26.58
CA SER A 159 -0.69 -6.60 -27.33
C SER A 159 -1.74 -5.75 -26.63
N TYR A 160 -2.47 -6.31 -25.66
CA TYR A 160 -3.51 -5.62 -24.90
C TYR A 160 -3.02 -4.32 -24.25
N PHE A 161 -1.80 -4.31 -23.71
CA PHE A 161 -1.19 -3.14 -23.06
C PHE A 161 -0.82 -2.02 -24.05
N GLU A 162 -0.82 -2.31 -25.35
CA GLU A 162 -0.48 -1.33 -26.39
C GLU A 162 -1.72 -0.77 -27.10
N GLN A 163 -2.90 -1.37 -26.88
CA GLN A 163 -4.11 -1.05 -27.63
C GLN A 163 -4.58 0.39 -27.43
N ASN A 164 -4.65 0.88 -26.18
CA ASN A 164 -5.13 2.21 -25.83
C ASN A 164 -4.40 2.77 -24.60
N GLU A 165 -4.49 4.08 -24.38
CA GLU A 165 -3.87 4.76 -23.23
C GLU A 165 -4.37 4.19 -21.89
N THR A 166 -5.65 3.85 -21.77
CA THR A 166 -6.22 3.20 -20.58
C THR A 166 -5.49 1.91 -20.21
N ASN A 167 -5.20 1.05 -21.19
CA ASN A 167 -4.51 -0.21 -20.97
C ASN A 167 -3.00 0.00 -20.74
N ARG A 168 -2.42 1.00 -21.40
CA ARG A 168 -1.00 1.33 -21.30
C ARG A 168 -0.64 1.91 -19.93
N TYR A 169 -1.49 2.80 -19.42
CA TYR A 169 -1.28 3.50 -18.16
C TYR A 169 -2.06 2.90 -17.00
N CYS A 170 -2.84 1.83 -17.25
CA CYS A 170 -3.79 1.26 -16.29
C CYS A 170 -4.63 2.39 -15.67
N LEU A 171 -5.34 3.15 -16.50
CA LEU A 171 -6.31 4.13 -16.01
C LEU A 171 -7.60 3.39 -15.59
N PRO A 172 -8.32 3.86 -14.56
CA PRO A 172 -9.63 3.32 -14.26
C PRO A 172 -10.56 3.49 -15.46
N GLU A 173 -11.30 2.44 -15.80
CA GLU A 173 -12.41 2.56 -16.76
C GLU A 173 -13.53 3.39 -16.12
N GLU A 174 -14.06 4.38 -16.85
CA GLU A 174 -15.15 5.26 -16.41
C GLU A 174 -16.45 4.50 -16.07
#